data_AF-W9HFQ6-F1
#
_entry.id   AF-W9HFQ6-F1
#
_cell.length_a   1.000
_cell.length_b   1.000
_cell.length_c   1.000
_cell.angle_alpha   90.00
_cell.angle_beta   90.00
_cell.angle_gamma   90.00
#
_symmetry.space_group_name_H-M   'P 1'
#
loop_
_entity.id
_entity.type
_entity.pdbx_description
1 polymer ?
#
loop_
_entity_poly.entity_id
_entity_poly.type
_entity_poly.pdbx_seq_one_letter_code
_entity_poly.pdbx_strand_id
1 'polypeptide(L)'
;MALQSAQSKALVDLLKTGDYSDLVISCGKDQYRVHKAIICPRSHFLKAACNGELKEAQTGTIDLPDDDPVVVRMMIEYLYHDTYVPPAGAGIHRDGAIDAYLSDTEYDDEKEKSKRELYGATFIGNKRIKTLTALPEDSIVGASPPVIWSFGAAATPLPPPPAVSQESRRGSGRSRRGRGSFRSTDSVSVQNPSQASHHQSSSTPSPSPFTSPAPSPTPPPPPPPSAPQRPIPPGNLHLHAKVYALGEKYGIQPLKDLALRKFESEAQFHLHSDDFLQGIREAYTSTVETDRPLRDAVVAILRSNKDMLKKDSVKEILKETSLGFDLLMEFASG
;
A
#
# COMPACT_ATOMS: atom_id res chain seq x y z
N MET A 1 -21.38 1.72 -2.25
CA MET A 1 -21.27 1.27 -0.84
C MET A 1 -21.56 -0.23 -0.69
N ALA A 2 -22.75 -0.71 -0.32
CA ALA A 2 -22.95 -2.12 0.08
C ALA A 2 -22.41 -3.20 -0.90
N LEU A 3 -22.57 -2.99 -2.22
CA LEU A 3 -22.05 -3.90 -3.24
C LEU A 3 -20.51 -3.93 -3.28
N GLN A 4 -19.84 -2.78 -3.09
CA GLN A 4 -18.37 -2.69 -3.03
C GLN A 4 -17.82 -3.37 -1.78
N SER A 5 -18.47 -3.26 -0.62
CA SER A 5 -18.04 -3.97 0.59
C SER A 5 -18.18 -5.49 0.47
N ALA A 6 -19.19 -5.99 -0.25
CA ALA A 6 -19.34 -7.42 -0.52
C ALA A 6 -18.25 -7.95 -1.45
N GLN A 7 -17.94 -7.22 -2.54
CA GLN A 7 -16.85 -7.57 -3.46
C GLN A 7 -15.47 -7.48 -2.78
N SER A 8 -15.22 -6.41 -2.01
CA SER A 8 -14.00 -6.25 -1.23
C SER A 8 -13.79 -7.40 -0.24
N LYS A 9 -14.85 -7.82 0.49
CA LYS A 9 -14.76 -8.99 1.38
C LYS A 9 -14.40 -10.27 0.60
N ALA A 10 -15.03 -10.52 -0.55
CA ALA A 10 -14.73 -11.71 -1.35
C ALA A 10 -13.25 -11.75 -1.81
N LEU A 11 -12.67 -10.60 -2.18
CA LEU A 11 -11.25 -10.50 -2.52
C LEU A 11 -10.33 -10.74 -1.31
N VAL A 12 -10.69 -10.20 -0.14
CA VAL A 12 -10.00 -10.45 1.13
C VAL A 12 -10.00 -11.94 1.48
N ASP A 13 -11.13 -12.62 1.32
CA ASP A 13 -11.27 -14.04 1.66
C ASP A 13 -10.51 -14.93 0.65
N LEU A 14 -10.55 -14.60 -0.65
CA LEU A 14 -9.76 -15.27 -1.70
C LEU A 14 -8.24 -15.20 -1.47
N LEU A 15 -7.71 -14.05 -1.04
CA LEU A 15 -6.27 -13.94 -0.73
C LEU A 15 -5.87 -14.76 0.51
N LYS A 16 -6.79 -14.96 1.47
CA LYS A 16 -6.54 -15.71 2.70
C LYS A 16 -6.61 -17.23 2.51
N THR A 17 -7.52 -17.73 1.67
CA THR A 17 -7.64 -19.18 1.43
C THR A 17 -6.78 -19.65 0.25
N GLY A 18 -6.57 -18.78 -0.74
CA GLY A 18 -6.02 -19.16 -2.04
C GLY A 18 -6.96 -20.02 -2.87
N ASP A 19 -8.26 -20.08 -2.55
CA ASP A 19 -9.22 -20.88 -3.32
C ASP A 19 -9.28 -20.41 -4.77
N TYR A 20 -9.10 -21.34 -5.71
CA TYR A 20 -8.98 -21.08 -7.16
C TYR A 20 -7.69 -20.34 -7.60
N SER A 21 -6.65 -20.27 -6.75
CA SER A 21 -5.33 -19.72 -7.10
C SER A 21 -4.70 -20.43 -8.31
N ASP A 22 -4.31 -19.66 -9.33
CA ASP A 22 -3.67 -20.14 -10.57
C ASP A 22 -2.21 -19.63 -10.73
N LEU A 23 -1.65 -19.04 -9.68
CA LEU A 23 -0.25 -18.64 -9.55
C LEU A 23 0.21 -18.68 -8.06
N VAL A 24 1.50 -18.89 -7.83
CA VAL A 24 2.18 -18.63 -6.56
C VAL A 24 3.19 -17.48 -6.75
N ILE A 25 3.26 -16.57 -5.79
CA ILE A 25 4.39 -15.64 -5.64
C ILE A 25 5.19 -16.05 -4.39
N SER A 26 6.49 -16.29 -4.53
CA SER A 26 7.41 -16.51 -3.40
C SER A 26 8.32 -15.31 -3.17
N CYS A 27 8.65 -15.05 -1.91
CA CYS A 27 9.61 -14.01 -1.52
C CYS A 27 10.27 -14.41 -0.20
N GLY A 28 11.54 -14.83 -0.27
CA GLY A 28 12.27 -15.36 0.88
C GLY A 28 11.60 -16.61 1.47
N LYS A 29 11.01 -16.46 2.67
CA LYS A 29 10.28 -17.53 3.37
C LYS A 29 8.76 -17.48 3.15
N ASP A 30 8.23 -16.37 2.61
CA ASP A 30 6.80 -16.21 2.37
C ASP A 30 6.39 -16.80 1.01
N GLN A 31 5.19 -17.38 0.95
CA GLN A 31 4.54 -17.82 -0.29
C GLN A 31 3.08 -17.40 -0.30
N TYR A 32 2.65 -16.82 -1.43
CA TYR A 32 1.32 -16.25 -1.62
C TYR A 32 0.61 -16.96 -2.78
N ARG A 33 -0.47 -17.69 -2.46
CA ARG A 33 -1.37 -18.26 -3.46
C ARG A 33 -2.26 -17.15 -4.03
N VAL A 34 -2.10 -16.84 -5.31
CA VAL A 34 -2.72 -15.65 -5.94
C VAL A 34 -3.37 -15.98 -7.29
N HIS A 35 -4.11 -14.99 -7.81
CA HIS A 35 -4.97 -15.13 -8.97
C HIS A 35 -4.50 -14.19 -10.08
N LYS A 36 -4.10 -14.74 -11.24
CA LYS A 36 -3.71 -13.98 -12.45
C LYS A 36 -4.81 -13.01 -12.87
N ALA A 37 -6.07 -13.44 -12.76
CA ALA A 37 -7.25 -12.63 -13.04
C ALA A 37 -7.39 -11.37 -12.16
N ILE A 38 -6.73 -11.31 -10.99
CA ILE A 38 -6.74 -10.14 -10.09
C ILE A 38 -5.46 -9.31 -10.27
N ILE A 39 -4.29 -9.96 -10.29
CA ILE A 39 -3.00 -9.25 -10.27
C ILE A 39 -2.53 -8.77 -11.66
N CYS A 40 -2.76 -9.52 -12.74
CA CYS A 40 -2.28 -9.17 -14.08
C CYS A 40 -3.03 -7.97 -14.70
N PRO A 41 -4.31 -7.70 -14.41
CA PRO A 41 -4.93 -6.42 -14.77
C PRO A 41 -4.36 -5.20 -14.03
N ARG A 42 -3.66 -5.42 -12.90
CA ARG A 42 -3.22 -4.36 -11.96
C ARG A 42 -1.70 -4.10 -11.97
N SER A 43 -0.89 -5.03 -12.49
CA SER A 43 0.56 -4.86 -12.69
C SER A 43 0.94 -5.27 -14.11
N HIS A 44 1.58 -4.36 -14.85
CA HIS A 44 2.10 -4.67 -16.19
C HIS A 44 3.23 -5.71 -16.13
N PHE A 45 4.07 -5.65 -15.10
CA PHE A 45 5.16 -6.61 -14.87
C PHE A 45 4.62 -8.03 -14.66
N LEU A 46 3.69 -8.22 -13.71
CA LEU A 46 3.12 -9.54 -13.41
C LEU A 46 2.31 -10.09 -14.60
N LYS A 47 1.70 -9.21 -15.41
CA LYS A 47 1.06 -9.59 -16.68
C LYS A 47 2.05 -10.07 -17.73
N ALA A 48 3.22 -9.44 -17.84
CA ALA A 48 4.26 -9.88 -18.77
C ALA A 48 4.85 -11.25 -18.33
N ALA A 49 5.17 -11.40 -17.04
CA ALA A 49 5.67 -12.65 -16.47
C ALA A 49 4.70 -13.83 -16.65
N CYS A 50 3.38 -13.61 -16.51
CA CYS A 50 2.39 -14.67 -16.67
C CYS A 50 2.02 -15.03 -18.12
N ASN A 51 2.38 -14.19 -19.10
CA ASN A 51 1.97 -14.35 -20.51
C ASN A 51 3.14 -14.62 -21.49
N GLY A 52 4.39 -14.49 -21.04
CA GLY A 52 5.56 -14.69 -21.88
C GLY A 52 5.98 -16.15 -22.04
N GLU A 53 7.05 -16.39 -22.80
CA GLU A 53 7.69 -17.71 -22.93
C GLU A 53 8.57 -18.07 -21.70
N LEU A 54 8.62 -17.19 -20.71
CA LEU A 54 9.47 -17.29 -19.52
C LEU A 54 9.03 -18.45 -18.60
N LYS A 55 9.88 -18.77 -17.62
CA LYS A 55 9.67 -19.94 -16.74
C LYS A 55 8.38 -19.81 -15.92
N GLU A 56 8.07 -18.60 -15.48
CA GLU A 56 6.98 -18.27 -14.56
C GLU A 56 5.61 -18.58 -15.15
N ALA A 57 5.44 -18.38 -16.46
CA ALA A 57 4.24 -18.75 -17.21
C ALA A 57 4.04 -20.28 -17.29
N GLN A 58 5.14 -21.05 -17.28
CA GLN A 58 5.14 -22.52 -17.38
C GLN A 58 5.06 -23.21 -16.02
N THR A 59 5.75 -22.68 -15.00
CA THR A 59 5.76 -23.23 -13.63
C THR A 59 4.53 -22.83 -12.82
N GLY A 60 3.92 -21.68 -13.13
CA GLY A 60 2.90 -21.08 -12.27
C GLY A 60 3.47 -20.42 -11.02
N THR A 61 4.79 -20.21 -10.92
CA THR A 61 5.45 -19.57 -9.78
C THR A 61 6.32 -18.40 -10.24
N ILE A 62 6.13 -17.23 -9.63
CA ILE A 62 7.02 -16.08 -9.71
C ILE A 62 7.83 -16.02 -8.40
N ASP A 63 9.16 -16.02 -8.49
CA ASP A 63 10.04 -15.90 -7.32
C ASP A 63 10.71 -14.52 -7.26
N LEU A 64 10.65 -13.89 -6.09
CA LEU A 64 11.09 -12.51 -5.84
C LEU A 64 12.18 -12.47 -4.75
N PRO A 65 13.39 -13.01 -5.02
CA PRO A 65 14.44 -13.17 -4.01
C PRO A 65 15.20 -11.86 -3.69
N ASP A 66 15.16 -10.87 -4.58
CA ASP A 66 15.83 -9.57 -4.43
C ASP A 66 14.91 -8.46 -3.87
N ASP A 67 13.71 -8.79 -3.39
CA ASP A 67 12.74 -7.86 -2.80
C ASP A 67 12.52 -8.13 -1.30
N ASP A 68 12.10 -7.10 -0.56
CA ASP A 68 11.79 -7.17 0.87
C ASP A 68 10.42 -7.86 1.10
N PRO A 69 10.37 -9.00 1.83
CA PRO A 69 9.12 -9.76 2.03
C PRO A 69 7.98 -8.97 2.69
N VAL A 70 8.30 -7.99 3.54
CA VAL A 70 7.30 -7.12 4.18
C VAL A 70 6.65 -6.20 3.13
N VAL A 71 7.45 -5.67 2.21
CA VAL A 71 7.01 -4.75 1.16
C VAL A 71 6.25 -5.52 0.07
N VAL A 72 6.70 -6.73 -0.28
CA VAL A 72 5.99 -7.64 -1.19
C VAL A 72 4.62 -8.03 -0.62
N ARG A 73 4.53 -8.32 0.69
CA ARG A 73 3.24 -8.54 1.38
C ARG A 73 2.30 -7.35 1.22
N MET A 74 2.79 -6.14 1.45
CA MET A 74 2.02 -4.90 1.34
C MET A 74 1.58 -4.62 -0.11
N MET A 75 2.41 -4.92 -1.11
CA MET A 75 2.03 -4.89 -2.53
C MET A 75 0.93 -5.92 -2.85
N ILE A 76 1.02 -7.14 -2.33
CA ILE A 76 0.02 -8.19 -2.57
C ILE A 76 -1.31 -7.85 -1.89
N GLU A 77 -1.31 -7.32 -0.66
CA GLU A 77 -2.52 -6.76 -0.04
C GLU A 77 -3.16 -5.67 -0.91
N TYR A 78 -2.36 -4.73 -1.41
CA TYR A 78 -2.86 -3.66 -2.28
C TYR A 78 -3.51 -4.18 -3.57
N LEU A 79 -2.97 -5.26 -4.15
CA LEU A 79 -3.50 -5.87 -5.37
C LEU A 79 -4.91 -6.47 -5.18
N TYR A 80 -5.33 -6.77 -3.95
CA TYR A 80 -6.67 -7.31 -3.63
C TYR A 80 -7.60 -6.30 -2.95
N HIS A 81 -7.05 -5.33 -2.20
CA HIS A 81 -7.85 -4.50 -1.29
C HIS A 81 -7.88 -3.01 -1.66
N ASP A 82 -7.15 -2.57 -2.69
CA ASP A 82 -6.86 -1.15 -3.01
C ASP A 82 -6.21 -0.37 -1.85
N THR A 83 -5.72 -1.07 -0.82
CA THR A 83 -5.00 -0.53 0.33
C THR A 83 -4.10 -1.60 0.96
N TYR A 84 -3.15 -1.17 1.77
CA TYR A 84 -2.25 -2.03 2.54
C TYR A 84 -2.08 -1.49 3.95
N VAL A 85 -1.67 -2.34 4.90
CA VAL A 85 -1.37 -1.92 6.28
C VAL A 85 0.04 -2.37 6.67
N PRO A 86 0.95 -1.46 7.07
CA PRO A 86 2.24 -1.85 7.61
C PRO A 86 2.08 -2.75 8.84
N PRO A 87 2.85 -3.86 8.96
CA PRO A 87 2.70 -4.76 10.10
C PRO A 87 3.04 -4.07 11.43
N ALA A 88 2.18 -4.26 12.43
CA ALA A 88 2.36 -3.66 13.75
C ALA A 88 3.66 -4.14 14.40
N GLY A 89 4.52 -3.21 14.81
CA GLY A 89 5.85 -3.51 15.36
C GLY A 89 6.97 -3.61 14.33
N ALA A 90 6.70 -3.44 13.03
CA ALA A 90 7.73 -3.44 11.96
C ALA A 90 8.59 -2.16 11.89
N GLY A 91 8.72 -1.44 13.02
CA GLY A 91 9.79 -0.46 13.19
C GLY A 91 11.12 -1.21 13.23
N ILE A 92 11.86 -1.18 12.11
CA ILE A 92 13.04 -2.02 11.91
C ILE A 92 14.04 -1.81 13.05
N HIS A 93 14.39 -2.90 13.73
CA HIS A 93 15.37 -2.89 14.81
C HIS A 93 16.74 -2.39 14.31
N ARG A 94 17.45 -1.66 15.17
CA ARG A 94 18.81 -1.23 14.89
C ARG A 94 19.77 -2.42 14.98
N ASP A 95 20.24 -2.90 13.83
CA ASP A 95 21.52 -3.59 13.75
C ASP A 95 22.60 -2.57 13.36
N GLY A 96 23.57 -2.38 14.25
CA GLY A 96 24.75 -1.56 14.00
C GLY A 96 25.79 -2.37 13.23
N ALA A 97 26.55 -1.70 12.35
CA ALA A 97 27.54 -2.29 11.45
C ALA A 97 26.97 -3.33 10.48
N ILE A 98 26.41 -2.85 9.36
CA ILE A 98 26.30 -3.66 8.15
C ILE A 98 27.72 -3.85 7.60
N ASP A 99 28.40 -4.89 8.07
CA ASP A 99 29.54 -5.42 7.32
C ASP A 99 29.02 -6.04 6.02
N ALA A 100 29.67 -5.75 4.90
CA ALA A 100 29.08 -5.96 3.58
C ALA A 100 29.13 -7.45 3.20
N TYR A 101 28.05 -8.19 3.49
CA TYR A 101 28.00 -9.63 3.22
C TYR A 101 28.08 -9.90 1.71
N LEU A 102 29.24 -10.39 1.25
CA LEU A 102 29.52 -10.61 -0.16
C LEU A 102 29.00 -11.98 -0.65
N SER A 103 28.72 -12.07 -1.95
CA SER A 103 28.33 -13.32 -2.58
C SER A 103 29.51 -14.30 -2.66
N ASP A 104 29.26 -15.52 -2.23
CA ASP A 104 30.17 -16.68 -2.37
C ASP A 104 30.49 -16.97 -3.84
N THR A 105 29.59 -16.57 -4.75
CA THR A 105 29.82 -16.55 -6.19
C THR A 105 30.73 -15.39 -6.59
N GLU A 106 31.90 -15.71 -7.11
CA GLU A 106 32.80 -14.80 -7.81
C GLU A 106 32.40 -14.70 -9.29
N TYR A 107 32.51 -13.50 -9.86
CA TYR A 107 32.11 -13.16 -11.22
C TYR A 107 33.31 -12.62 -12.00
N ASP A 108 34.07 -13.53 -12.60
CA ASP A 108 35.28 -13.21 -13.38
C ASP A 108 34.98 -12.83 -14.84
N ASP A 109 33.76 -13.09 -15.32
CA ASP A 109 33.29 -12.60 -16.62
C ASP A 109 32.67 -11.20 -16.47
N GLU A 110 33.46 -10.18 -16.83
CA GLU A 110 33.05 -8.77 -16.87
C GLU A 110 31.75 -8.55 -17.68
N LYS A 111 31.41 -9.40 -18.66
CA LYS A 111 30.16 -9.28 -19.42
C LYS A 111 28.94 -9.77 -18.63
N GLU A 112 29.07 -10.78 -17.79
CA GLU A 112 28.02 -11.17 -16.83
C GLU A 112 27.91 -10.13 -15.70
N LYS A 113 29.04 -9.56 -15.26
CA LYS A 113 29.11 -8.50 -14.25
C LYS A 113 28.43 -7.21 -14.72
N SER A 114 28.81 -6.61 -15.85
CA SER A 114 28.15 -5.43 -16.41
C SER A 114 26.66 -5.67 -16.71
N LYS A 115 26.28 -6.90 -17.10
CA LYS A 115 24.88 -7.28 -17.26
C LYS A 115 24.12 -7.32 -15.93
N ARG A 116 24.76 -7.68 -14.82
CA ARG A 116 24.17 -7.68 -13.47
C ARG A 116 24.11 -6.26 -12.89
N GLU A 117 25.12 -5.43 -13.13
CA GLU A 117 25.12 -4.00 -12.82
C GLU A 117 23.98 -3.26 -13.55
N LEU A 118 23.71 -3.61 -14.82
CA LEU A 118 22.56 -3.13 -15.59
C LEU A 118 21.19 -3.51 -14.99
N TYR A 119 21.13 -4.57 -14.17
CA TYR A 119 19.95 -4.97 -13.38
C TYR A 119 20.04 -4.54 -11.91
N GLY A 120 20.91 -3.59 -11.57
CA GLY A 120 20.98 -2.97 -10.24
C GLY A 120 21.81 -3.72 -9.19
N ALA A 121 22.65 -4.69 -9.58
CA ALA A 121 23.54 -5.38 -8.64
C ALA A 121 24.84 -4.60 -8.39
N THR A 122 25.14 -4.28 -7.13
CA THR A 122 26.42 -3.66 -6.72
C THR A 122 27.48 -4.72 -6.38
N PHE A 123 28.76 -4.43 -6.64
CA PHE A 123 29.88 -5.35 -6.46
C PHE A 123 31.01 -4.75 -5.59
N ILE A 124 31.76 -5.62 -4.91
CA ILE A 124 33.09 -5.32 -4.35
C ILE A 124 34.06 -6.35 -4.95
N GLY A 125 35.01 -5.87 -5.76
CA GLY A 125 35.86 -6.75 -6.57
C GLY A 125 35.02 -7.58 -7.56
N ASN A 126 35.11 -8.91 -7.45
CA ASN A 126 34.36 -9.85 -8.28
C ASN A 126 33.11 -10.42 -7.56
N LYS A 127 32.77 -9.94 -6.35
CA LYS A 127 31.62 -10.44 -5.57
C LYS A 127 30.49 -9.42 -5.52
N ARG A 128 29.25 -9.88 -5.69
CA ARG A 128 28.03 -9.08 -5.52
C ARG A 128 27.80 -8.82 -4.02
N ILE A 129 27.33 -7.64 -3.65
CA ILE A 129 26.82 -7.38 -2.29
C ILE A 129 25.46 -8.08 -2.13
N LYS A 130 25.35 -8.99 -1.16
CA LYS A 130 24.09 -9.61 -0.74
C LYS A 130 23.54 -8.83 0.45
N THR A 131 22.42 -8.14 0.28
CA THR A 131 21.65 -7.57 1.40
C THR A 131 21.26 -8.69 2.37
N LEU A 132 21.35 -8.44 3.69
CA LEU A 132 21.31 -9.52 4.69
C LEU A 132 20.02 -10.37 4.63
N THR A 133 20.22 -11.68 4.83
CA THR A 133 19.19 -12.61 5.30
C THR A 133 19.84 -13.50 6.36
N ALA A 134 19.25 -13.56 7.56
CA ALA A 134 19.81 -14.33 8.66
C ALA A 134 19.72 -15.85 8.42
N LEU A 135 20.80 -16.55 8.76
CA LEU A 135 20.92 -18.02 8.70
C LEU A 135 20.06 -18.71 9.79
N PRO A 136 19.73 -20.01 9.64
CA PRO A 136 18.85 -20.72 10.57
C PRO A 136 19.52 -21.07 11.91
N GLU A 137 18.70 -21.25 12.94
CA GLU A 137 19.12 -21.81 14.24
C GLU A 137 19.26 -23.34 14.16
N ASP A 138 20.19 -23.88 14.95
CA ASP A 138 20.66 -25.26 14.81
C ASP A 138 19.98 -26.24 15.78
N SER A 139 19.49 -27.35 15.21
CA SER A 139 19.60 -28.73 15.70
C SER A 139 19.72 -28.99 17.23
N ILE A 140 18.64 -29.44 17.87
CA ILE A 140 18.71 -30.18 19.16
C ILE A 140 18.11 -31.59 19.01
N VAL A 141 19.01 -32.59 19.04
CA VAL A 141 18.85 -34.00 19.42
C VAL A 141 17.60 -34.75 18.92
N GLY A 142 17.80 -35.65 17.95
CA GLY A 142 16.78 -36.61 17.52
C GLY A 142 16.67 -37.87 18.41
N ALA A 143 15.53 -38.55 18.29
CA ALA A 143 15.32 -39.92 18.78
C ALA A 143 15.01 -40.87 17.59
N SER A 144 15.44 -42.13 17.69
CA SER A 144 15.51 -43.07 16.56
C SER A 144 14.15 -43.65 16.10
N PRO A 145 14.03 -44.11 14.83
CA PRO A 145 12.77 -44.55 14.21
C PRO A 145 12.47 -46.04 14.45
N PRO A 146 11.27 -46.55 14.08
CA PRO A 146 11.01 -47.06 12.71
C PRO A 146 9.66 -46.49 12.16
N VAL A 147 9.06 -46.85 11.01
CA VAL A 147 8.94 -48.12 10.27
C VAL A 147 8.81 -47.88 8.75
N ILE A 148 9.33 -48.82 7.95
CA ILE A 148 9.21 -48.88 6.48
C ILE A 148 7.81 -49.38 6.08
N TRP A 149 7.18 -48.77 5.07
CA TRP A 149 6.28 -49.49 4.15
C TRP A 149 6.46 -48.98 2.71
N SER A 150 6.65 -49.91 1.77
CA SER A 150 6.94 -49.63 0.37
C SER A 150 5.94 -50.36 -0.54
N PHE A 151 4.94 -49.63 -1.03
CA PHE A 151 4.13 -50.02 -2.20
C PHE A 151 3.84 -48.74 -3.01
N GLY A 152 3.98 -48.68 -4.34
CA GLY A 152 4.40 -49.73 -5.26
C GLY A 152 3.28 -50.19 -6.21
N ALA A 153 2.63 -49.24 -6.90
CA ALA A 153 1.77 -49.52 -8.05
C ALA A 153 1.77 -48.34 -9.02
N ALA A 154 1.89 -48.61 -10.32
CA ALA A 154 1.61 -47.64 -11.38
C ALA A 154 0.15 -47.79 -11.84
N ALA A 155 -0.49 -46.68 -12.21
CA ALA A 155 -1.79 -46.67 -12.89
C ALA A 155 -1.76 -45.67 -14.05
N THR A 156 -2.35 -46.07 -15.18
CA THR A 156 -2.31 -45.32 -16.45
C THR A 156 -3.33 -44.17 -16.50
N PRO A 157 -3.09 -43.13 -17.31
CA PRO A 157 -4.04 -42.03 -17.48
C PRO A 157 -5.30 -42.48 -18.25
N LEU A 158 -6.45 -41.91 -17.88
CA LEU A 158 -7.73 -42.08 -18.58
C LEU A 158 -7.83 -41.17 -19.81
N PRO A 159 -8.47 -41.60 -20.91
CA PRO A 159 -8.65 -40.78 -22.11
C PRO A 159 -9.80 -39.76 -21.98
N PRO A 160 -9.74 -38.63 -22.70
CA PRO A 160 -10.81 -37.62 -22.71
C PRO A 160 -12.01 -38.02 -23.60
N PRO A 161 -13.23 -37.51 -23.30
CA PRO A 161 -14.39 -37.65 -24.19
C PRO A 161 -14.25 -36.80 -25.47
N PRO A 162 -14.95 -37.15 -26.57
CA PRO A 162 -14.75 -36.53 -27.88
C PRO A 162 -15.37 -35.13 -28.02
N ALA A 163 -14.80 -34.34 -28.92
CA ALA A 163 -15.32 -33.03 -29.30
C ALA A 163 -16.63 -33.13 -30.10
N VAL A 164 -17.53 -32.16 -29.92
CA VAL A 164 -18.74 -31.96 -30.72
C VAL A 164 -18.61 -30.66 -31.53
N SER A 165 -19.06 -30.71 -32.78
CA SER A 165 -18.74 -29.74 -33.83
C SER A 165 -19.34 -28.34 -33.63
N GLN A 166 -18.68 -27.35 -34.22
CA GLN A 166 -19.28 -26.06 -34.53
C GLN A 166 -20.46 -26.24 -35.51
N GLU A 167 -21.62 -25.64 -35.25
CA GLU A 167 -22.56 -25.26 -36.32
C GLU A 167 -22.59 -23.74 -36.47
N SER A 168 -22.29 -23.26 -37.66
CA SER A 168 -22.31 -21.83 -37.99
C SER A 168 -23.68 -21.44 -38.56
N ARG A 169 -24.38 -20.49 -37.92
CA ARG A 169 -25.60 -19.90 -38.49
C ARG A 169 -25.48 -18.39 -38.66
N ARG A 170 -25.68 -17.95 -39.90
CA ARG A 170 -25.75 -16.54 -40.33
C ARG A 170 -27.19 -16.01 -40.18
N GLY A 171 -27.35 -14.72 -39.91
CA GLY A 171 -28.66 -14.02 -39.90
C GLY A 171 -28.63 -12.74 -39.04
N SER A 172 -28.22 -11.57 -39.54
CA SER A 172 -28.89 -10.72 -40.55
C SER A 172 -30.08 -9.89 -40.04
N GLY A 173 -29.79 -8.84 -39.26
CA GLY A 173 -30.13 -7.47 -39.69
C GLY A 173 -31.42 -6.77 -39.18
N ARG A 174 -31.42 -5.45 -39.44
CA ARG A 174 -32.52 -4.45 -39.36
C ARG A 174 -32.87 -3.82 -37.99
N SER A 175 -32.13 -2.74 -37.72
CA SER A 175 -32.59 -1.48 -37.10
C SER A 175 -34.08 -1.11 -37.28
N ARG A 176 -34.68 -0.49 -36.26
CA ARG A 176 -35.70 0.57 -36.42
C ARG A 176 -35.71 1.56 -35.24
N ARG A 177 -36.32 2.74 -35.47
CA ARG A 177 -36.35 3.90 -34.55
C ARG A 177 -37.69 4.02 -33.79
N GLY A 178 -37.65 4.71 -32.65
CA GLY A 178 -38.79 5.27 -31.89
C GLY A 178 -38.34 5.43 -30.43
N ARG A 179 -38.21 6.62 -29.82
CA ARG A 179 -38.96 7.89 -29.90
C ARG A 179 -40.44 7.75 -29.56
N GLY A 180 -40.72 7.48 -28.28
CA GLY A 180 -42.00 7.76 -27.64
C GLY A 180 -41.78 8.67 -26.44
N SER A 181 -42.44 9.83 -26.41
CA SER A 181 -42.48 10.73 -25.27
C SER A 181 -43.93 11.02 -24.96
N PHE A 182 -44.37 10.73 -23.74
CA PHE A 182 -45.65 11.18 -23.23
C PHE A 182 -45.53 11.55 -21.74
N ARG A 183 -45.96 12.76 -21.43
CA ARG A 183 -46.36 13.16 -20.08
C ARG A 183 -47.78 12.64 -19.83
N SER A 184 -48.05 12.23 -18.60
CA SER A 184 -49.27 12.59 -17.86
C SER A 184 -49.02 12.38 -16.37
N THR A 185 -49.35 13.39 -15.57
CA THR A 185 -49.38 13.32 -14.10
C THR A 185 -50.57 14.16 -13.66
N ASP A 186 -51.65 13.51 -13.25
CA ASP A 186 -52.87 14.19 -12.83
C ASP A 186 -52.76 14.85 -11.45
N SER A 187 -53.62 15.84 -11.24
CA SER A 187 -53.63 16.69 -10.04
C SER A 187 -54.69 16.24 -9.03
N VAL A 188 -54.37 16.30 -7.74
CA VAL A 188 -55.38 16.50 -6.69
C VAL A 188 -54.85 17.54 -5.69
N SER A 189 -55.66 18.54 -5.36
CA SER A 189 -55.35 19.60 -4.40
C SER A 189 -56.13 19.42 -3.11
N VAL A 190 -55.55 19.82 -1.97
CA VAL A 190 -56.29 20.38 -0.82
C VAL A 190 -55.48 21.54 -0.24
N GLN A 191 -56.14 22.63 0.14
CA GLN A 191 -55.58 23.80 0.83
C GLN A 191 -56.33 24.00 2.16
N ASN A 192 -55.67 24.57 3.18
CA ASN A 192 -56.16 25.76 3.92
C ASN A 192 -55.18 26.26 5.03
N PRO A 193 -55.36 27.49 5.57
CA PRO A 193 -54.22 28.32 6.01
C PRO A 193 -54.44 29.02 7.41
N SER A 194 -54.01 30.29 7.52
CA SER A 194 -54.19 31.30 8.62
C SER A 194 -53.01 31.41 9.61
N GLN A 195 -52.21 32.51 9.62
CA GLN A 195 -52.45 33.88 10.19
C GLN A 195 -52.32 33.91 11.74
N ALA A 196 -51.37 34.64 12.37
CA ALA A 196 -51.20 36.11 12.56
C ALA A 196 -52.13 36.69 13.68
N SER A 197 -51.83 37.69 14.54
CA SER A 197 -50.89 38.86 14.52
C SER A 197 -50.46 39.32 15.97
N HIS A 198 -50.00 40.59 16.15
CA HIS A 198 -49.40 41.22 17.35
C HIS A 198 -50.38 41.94 18.34
N HIS A 199 -49.82 42.73 19.30
CA HIS A 199 -50.42 43.68 20.30
C HIS A 199 -50.72 43.12 21.73
N GLN A 200 -50.52 43.75 22.91
CA GLN A 200 -50.32 45.13 23.48
C GLN A 200 -51.60 45.78 24.08
N SER A 201 -51.65 46.47 25.24
CA SER A 201 -50.68 46.72 26.37
C SER A 201 -51.35 47.36 27.63
N SER A 202 -50.69 47.22 28.82
CA SER A 202 -50.81 48.03 30.09
C SER A 202 -52.16 48.08 30.86
N SER A 203 -52.33 48.46 32.15
CA SER A 203 -51.51 49.25 33.13
C SER A 203 -51.90 49.07 34.65
N THR A 204 -50.99 49.43 35.60
CA THR A 204 -51.22 49.86 37.04
C THR A 204 -51.59 48.83 38.17
N PRO A 205 -51.49 49.14 39.51
CA PRO A 205 -50.24 49.44 40.26
C PRO A 205 -50.12 48.92 41.75
N SER A 206 -48.87 48.64 42.21
CA SER A 206 -48.35 48.72 43.63
C SER A 206 -48.99 47.88 44.78
N PRO A 207 -48.34 47.72 45.97
CA PRO A 207 -47.03 48.22 46.45
C PRO A 207 -45.99 47.13 46.87
N SER A 208 -44.80 47.61 47.25
CA SER A 208 -43.67 46.85 47.88
C SER A 208 -43.86 46.72 49.43
N PRO A 209 -42.93 46.12 50.23
CA PRO A 209 -41.61 45.53 49.90
C PRO A 209 -41.24 44.19 50.60
N PHE A 210 -40.44 43.35 49.95
CA PHE A 210 -39.53 42.42 50.63
C PHE A 210 -38.25 42.20 49.81
N THR A 211 -37.09 42.32 50.46
CA THR A 211 -35.77 42.20 49.83
C THR A 211 -35.29 40.75 49.86
N SER A 212 -35.56 39.99 48.80
CA SER A 212 -34.96 38.66 48.62
C SER A 212 -33.45 38.78 48.31
N PRO A 213 -32.58 37.94 48.89
CA PRO A 213 -31.18 37.88 48.49
C PRO A 213 -31.05 37.38 47.05
N ALA A 214 -30.06 37.88 46.31
CA ALA A 214 -29.81 37.46 44.94
C ALA A 214 -29.39 35.97 44.89
N PRO A 215 -29.85 35.19 43.90
CA PRO A 215 -29.39 33.82 43.73
C PRO A 215 -27.89 33.80 43.38
N SER A 216 -27.15 32.88 44.00
CA SER A 216 -25.73 32.65 43.71
C SER A 216 -25.52 32.37 42.21
N PRO A 217 -24.44 32.87 41.59
CA PRO A 217 -24.15 32.58 40.20
C PRO A 217 -23.98 31.07 40.02
N THR A 218 -24.78 30.48 39.11
CA THR A 218 -24.69 29.06 38.76
C THR A 218 -23.29 28.78 38.19
N PRO A 219 -22.57 27.73 38.63
CA PRO A 219 -21.30 27.39 38.03
C PRO A 219 -21.49 27.09 36.53
N PRO A 220 -20.53 27.45 35.66
CA PRO A 220 -20.61 27.12 34.25
C PRO A 220 -20.70 25.61 34.05
N PRO A 221 -21.39 25.13 33.00
CA PRO A 221 -21.40 23.71 32.68
C PRO A 221 -19.96 23.21 32.46
N PRO A 222 -19.66 21.94 32.79
CA PRO A 222 -18.35 21.38 32.50
C PRO A 222 -18.06 21.47 30.99
N PRO A 223 -16.79 21.64 30.58
CA PRO A 223 -16.45 21.66 29.17
C PRO A 223 -16.91 20.35 28.50
N PRO A 224 -17.34 20.38 27.23
CA PRO A 224 -17.71 19.16 26.52
C PRO A 224 -16.52 18.19 26.53
N PRO A 225 -16.76 16.87 26.65
CA PRO A 225 -15.68 15.89 26.69
C PRO A 225 -14.79 16.07 25.46
N SER A 226 -13.50 16.29 25.69
CA SER A 226 -12.51 16.50 24.64
C SER A 226 -12.67 15.42 23.57
N ALA A 227 -12.82 15.84 22.30
CA ALA A 227 -13.00 14.91 21.20
C ALA A 227 -11.90 13.83 21.24
N PRO A 228 -12.24 12.55 21.07
CA PRO A 228 -11.30 11.44 21.27
C PRO A 228 -10.05 11.70 20.44
N GLN A 229 -8.90 11.80 21.11
CA GLN A 229 -7.63 12.11 20.46
C GLN A 229 -7.41 11.08 19.36
N ARG A 230 -7.35 11.56 18.11
CA ARG A 230 -7.19 10.69 16.95
C ARG A 230 -5.85 9.96 17.14
N PRO A 231 -5.83 8.62 17.19
CA PRO A 231 -4.63 7.89 17.57
C PRO A 231 -3.49 8.24 16.61
N ILE A 232 -2.30 8.50 17.18
CA ILE A 232 -1.11 8.83 16.41
C ILE A 232 -0.84 7.64 15.47
N PRO A 233 -0.71 7.86 14.15
CA PRO A 233 -0.35 6.79 13.23
C PRO A 233 0.96 6.12 13.65
N PRO A 234 1.13 4.80 13.50
CA PRO A 234 2.44 4.17 13.65
C PRO A 234 3.39 4.73 12.57
N GLY A 235 4.64 5.03 12.93
CA GLY A 235 5.63 5.53 11.96
C GLY A 235 6.15 4.40 11.07
N ASN A 236 5.82 4.45 9.78
CA ASN A 236 6.22 3.46 8.78
C ASN A 236 6.74 4.13 7.49
N LEU A 237 7.38 5.29 7.61
CA LEU A 237 7.81 6.14 6.50
C LEU A 237 8.82 5.44 5.60
N HIS A 238 9.74 4.67 6.19
CA HIS A 238 10.68 3.83 5.46
C HIS A 238 9.95 2.73 4.66
N LEU A 239 8.93 2.08 5.24
CA LEU A 239 8.14 1.07 4.53
C LEU A 239 7.30 1.69 3.41
N HIS A 240 6.75 2.91 3.58
CA HIS A 240 6.04 3.59 2.49
C HIS A 240 6.99 4.01 1.36
N ALA A 241 8.21 4.48 1.66
CA ALA A 241 9.22 4.75 0.64
C ALA A 241 9.60 3.48 -0.14
N LYS A 242 9.79 2.35 0.56
CA LYS A 242 10.01 1.04 -0.07
C LYS A 242 8.84 0.59 -0.95
N VAL A 243 7.60 0.76 -0.50
CA VAL A 243 6.40 0.42 -1.30
C VAL A 243 6.28 1.34 -2.53
N TYR A 244 6.69 2.61 -2.44
CA TYR A 244 6.73 3.52 -3.58
C TYR A 244 7.73 3.04 -4.65
N ALA A 245 8.95 2.65 -4.25
CA ALA A 245 9.95 2.07 -5.15
C ALA A 245 9.48 0.74 -5.76
N LEU A 246 8.84 -0.13 -4.96
CA LEU A 246 8.25 -1.39 -5.44
C LEU A 246 7.10 -1.13 -6.43
N GLY A 247 6.31 -0.08 -6.22
CA GLY A 247 5.26 0.36 -7.14
C GLY A 247 5.80 0.78 -8.51
N GLU A 248 7.00 1.38 -8.59
CA GLU A 248 7.69 1.62 -9.86
C GLU A 248 8.18 0.32 -10.49
N LYS A 249 8.95 -0.48 -9.73
CA LYS A 249 9.56 -1.75 -10.19
C LYS A 249 8.56 -2.70 -10.84
N TYR A 250 7.34 -2.79 -10.31
CA TYR A 250 6.28 -3.67 -10.80
C TYR A 250 5.25 -2.98 -11.73
N GLY A 251 5.44 -1.69 -12.06
CA GLY A 251 4.55 -0.93 -12.94
C GLY A 251 3.13 -0.79 -12.40
N ILE A 252 3.01 -0.42 -11.11
CA ILE A 252 1.76 -0.28 -10.36
C ILE A 252 1.62 1.19 -9.90
N GLN A 253 1.42 2.12 -10.83
CA GLN A 253 1.30 3.56 -10.50
C GLN A 253 0.32 3.85 -9.34
N PRO A 254 -0.89 3.26 -9.29
CA PRO A 254 -1.82 3.49 -8.17
C PRO A 254 -1.33 3.03 -6.78
N LEU A 255 -0.31 2.14 -6.72
CA LEU A 255 0.39 1.79 -5.49
C LEU A 255 1.38 2.88 -5.07
N LYS A 256 2.15 3.44 -6.02
CA LYS A 256 3.01 4.62 -5.78
C LYS A 256 2.19 5.79 -5.24
N ASP A 257 1.07 6.08 -5.90
CA ASP A 257 0.15 7.17 -5.53
C ASP A 257 -0.47 6.97 -4.14
N LEU A 258 -0.64 5.72 -3.69
CA LEU A 258 -1.08 5.41 -2.32
C LEU A 258 0.06 5.54 -1.30
N ALA A 259 1.24 5.03 -1.64
CA ALA A 259 2.42 5.04 -0.78
C ALA A 259 2.89 6.47 -0.48
N LEU A 260 2.92 7.34 -1.49
CA LEU A 260 3.23 8.76 -1.35
C LEU A 260 2.26 9.45 -0.38
N ARG A 261 0.95 9.32 -0.60
CA ARG A 261 -0.07 9.92 0.29
C ARG A 261 0.01 9.40 1.72
N LYS A 262 0.34 8.13 1.92
CA LYS A 262 0.58 7.56 3.26
C LYS A 262 1.81 8.19 3.91
N PHE A 263 2.94 8.24 3.20
CA PHE A 263 4.18 8.89 3.64
C PHE A 263 3.93 10.35 4.06
N GLU A 264 3.32 11.16 3.20
CA GLU A 264 2.96 12.56 3.51
C GLU A 264 2.07 12.67 4.77
N SER A 265 1.05 11.80 4.88
CA SER A 265 0.09 11.83 5.98
C SER A 265 0.70 11.42 7.33
N GLU A 266 1.68 10.51 7.33
CA GLU A 266 2.37 10.04 8.54
C GLU A 266 3.58 10.92 8.90
N ALA A 267 4.23 11.56 7.91
CA ALA A 267 5.47 12.30 8.08
C ALA A 267 5.36 13.39 9.15
N GLN A 268 4.28 14.18 9.12
CA GLN A 268 3.99 15.25 10.08
C GLN A 268 4.00 14.82 11.57
N PHE A 269 3.82 13.53 11.86
CA PHE A 269 3.86 12.98 13.23
C PHE A 269 5.23 12.41 13.61
N HIS A 270 6.08 12.08 12.63
CA HIS A 270 7.31 11.29 12.81
C HIS A 270 8.58 11.94 12.23
N LEU A 271 8.53 13.24 11.89
CA LEU A 271 9.68 14.04 11.38
C LEU A 271 10.98 13.94 12.19
N HIS A 272 10.93 13.43 13.42
CA HIS A 272 12.07 13.34 14.32
C HIS A 272 12.57 11.91 14.55
N SER A 273 11.96 10.89 13.93
CA SER A 273 12.32 9.48 14.09
C SER A 273 13.46 9.06 13.15
N ASP A 274 14.16 7.98 13.52
CA ASP A 274 15.11 7.30 12.63
C ASP A 274 14.39 6.76 11.36
N ASP A 275 13.10 6.41 11.45
CA ASP A 275 12.26 5.92 10.34
C ASP A 275 12.05 6.98 9.25
N PHE A 276 11.87 8.26 9.59
CA PHE A 276 11.86 9.34 8.59
C PHE A 276 13.21 9.45 7.88
N LEU A 277 14.32 9.34 8.62
CA LEU A 277 15.67 9.40 8.04
C LEU A 277 15.96 8.23 7.09
N GLN A 278 15.47 7.02 7.40
CA GLN A 278 15.55 5.90 6.46
C GLN A 278 14.62 6.10 5.24
N GLY A 279 13.41 6.63 5.44
CA GLY A 279 12.51 7.00 4.34
C GLY A 279 13.11 8.02 3.37
N ILE A 280 13.90 8.99 3.86
CA ILE A 280 14.66 9.91 3.02
C ILE A 280 15.74 9.17 2.22
N ARG A 281 16.54 8.31 2.86
CA ARG A 281 17.58 7.55 2.15
C ARG A 281 16.99 6.66 1.06
N GLU A 282 15.99 5.86 1.40
CA GLU A 282 15.26 4.99 0.46
C GLU A 282 14.69 5.79 -0.73
N ALA A 283 14.12 6.98 -0.49
CA ALA A 283 13.62 7.85 -1.54
C ALA A 283 14.69 8.32 -2.55
N TYR A 284 15.97 8.42 -2.13
CA TYR A 284 17.07 8.84 -3.00
C TYR A 284 17.94 7.68 -3.53
N THR A 285 17.94 6.52 -2.88
CA THR A 285 18.66 5.31 -3.36
C THR A 285 17.83 4.44 -4.30
N SER A 286 16.51 4.38 -4.08
CA SER A 286 15.63 3.37 -4.70
C SER A 286 14.66 3.98 -5.73
N THR A 287 14.81 5.26 -6.05
CA THR A 287 14.13 5.95 -7.16
C THR A 287 15.16 6.54 -8.11
N VAL A 288 14.81 6.73 -9.39
CA VAL A 288 15.64 7.47 -10.35
C VAL A 288 15.42 8.98 -10.25
N GLU A 289 16.34 9.80 -10.74
CA GLU A 289 16.26 11.27 -10.63
C GLU A 289 15.04 11.89 -11.34
N THR A 290 14.47 11.19 -12.32
CA THR A 290 13.23 11.57 -13.01
C THR A 290 11.96 11.20 -12.23
N ASP A 291 12.05 10.34 -11.22
CA ASP A 291 10.92 9.92 -10.37
C ASP A 291 10.76 10.90 -9.19
N ARG A 292 10.35 12.11 -9.53
CA ARG A 292 10.30 13.27 -8.63
C ARG A 292 9.32 13.20 -7.44
N PRO A 293 8.08 12.66 -7.54
CA PRO A 293 7.04 12.94 -6.53
C PRO A 293 7.42 12.64 -5.06
N LEU A 294 8.10 11.53 -4.77
CA LEU A 294 8.55 11.22 -3.40
C LEU A 294 9.71 12.11 -2.95
N ARG A 295 10.64 12.46 -3.85
CA ARG A 295 11.75 13.39 -3.59
C ARG A 295 11.24 14.80 -3.30
N ASP A 296 10.29 15.27 -4.12
CA ASP A 296 9.65 16.58 -3.98
C ASP A 296 8.86 16.68 -2.66
N ALA A 297 8.16 15.63 -2.25
CA ALA A 297 7.49 15.58 -0.95
C ALA A 297 8.49 15.66 0.22
N VAL A 298 9.61 14.92 0.17
CA VAL A 298 10.69 15.02 1.16
C VAL A 298 11.27 16.44 1.23
N VAL A 299 11.53 17.06 0.06
CA VAL A 299 12.03 18.43 -0.07
C VAL A 299 11.04 19.43 0.54
N ALA A 300 9.74 19.34 0.23
CA ALA A 300 8.71 20.22 0.78
C ALA A 300 8.55 20.08 2.31
N ILE A 301 8.64 18.85 2.83
CA ILE A 301 8.63 18.56 4.26
C ILE A 301 9.85 19.20 4.96
N LEU A 302 11.05 19.05 4.40
CA LEU A 302 12.28 19.64 4.98
C LEU A 302 12.34 21.18 4.82
N ARG A 303 11.83 21.73 3.71
CA ARG A 303 11.65 23.19 3.49
C ARG A 303 10.78 23.81 4.58
N SER A 304 9.75 23.08 5.01
CA SER A 304 8.81 23.48 6.06
C SER A 304 9.40 23.35 7.47
N ASN A 305 10.26 22.35 7.71
CA ASN A 305 10.80 21.99 9.03
C ASN A 305 12.31 22.26 9.12
N LYS A 306 12.67 23.55 9.03
CA LYS A 306 14.06 24.05 8.89
C LYS A 306 14.98 23.73 10.08
N ASP A 307 14.43 23.29 11.20
CA ASP A 307 15.18 22.78 12.36
C ASP A 307 15.75 21.38 12.11
N MET A 308 15.11 20.55 11.26
CA MET A 308 15.68 19.24 10.87
C MET A 308 17.00 19.39 10.11
N LEU A 309 17.13 20.42 9.26
CA LEU A 309 18.37 20.74 8.54
C LEU A 309 19.56 21.08 9.48
N LYS A 310 19.30 21.30 10.78
CA LYS A 310 20.34 21.53 11.80
C LYS A 310 20.83 20.25 12.48
N LYS A 311 20.12 19.13 12.39
CA LYS A 311 20.55 17.83 12.93
C LYS A 311 21.68 17.24 12.10
N ASP A 312 22.71 16.72 12.75
CA ASP A 312 23.87 16.16 12.04
C ASP A 312 23.52 14.92 11.21
N SER A 313 22.61 14.07 11.67
CA SER A 313 22.09 12.93 10.90
C SER A 313 21.34 13.31 9.62
N VAL A 314 20.84 14.55 9.52
CA VAL A 314 20.29 15.09 8.27
C VAL A 314 21.42 15.65 7.39
N LYS A 315 22.42 16.31 7.98
CA LYS A 315 23.63 16.78 7.27
C LYS A 315 24.47 15.64 6.69
N GLU A 316 24.40 14.45 7.25
CA GLU A 316 25.01 13.22 6.71
C GLU A 316 24.30 12.81 5.42
N ILE A 317 22.97 12.64 5.47
CA ILE A 317 22.15 12.32 4.29
C ILE A 317 22.29 13.38 3.18
N LEU A 318 22.41 14.66 3.54
CA LEU A 318 22.65 15.77 2.59
C LEU A 318 24.03 15.75 1.90
N LYS A 319 24.98 14.93 2.39
CA LYS A 319 26.28 14.66 1.73
C LYS A 319 26.27 13.33 0.96
N GLU A 320 25.52 12.35 1.45
CA GLU A 320 25.37 11.02 0.87
C GLU A 320 24.46 11.00 -0.38
N THR A 321 23.54 11.97 -0.51
CA THR A 321 22.48 11.98 -1.52
C THR A 321 22.36 13.33 -2.24
N SER A 322 21.73 13.33 -3.43
CA SER A 322 21.44 14.56 -4.18
C SER A 322 20.36 15.47 -3.56
N LEU A 323 19.79 15.12 -2.40
CA LEU A 323 18.86 15.94 -1.63
C LEU A 323 19.40 17.35 -1.34
N GLY A 324 20.72 17.49 -1.12
CA GLY A 324 21.35 18.80 -0.91
C GLY A 324 21.28 19.72 -2.14
N PHE A 325 21.29 19.15 -3.34
CA PHE A 325 21.10 19.88 -4.60
C PHE A 325 19.62 20.20 -4.83
N ASP A 326 18.72 19.23 -4.63
CA ASP A 326 17.28 19.44 -4.76
C ASP A 326 16.76 20.57 -3.85
N LEU A 327 17.18 20.58 -2.57
CA LEU A 327 16.84 21.66 -1.64
C LEU A 327 17.39 23.02 -2.08
N LEU A 328 18.61 23.07 -2.65
CA LEU A 328 19.19 24.31 -3.17
C LEU A 328 18.38 24.85 -4.36
N MET A 329 17.97 23.98 -5.29
CA MET A 329 17.13 24.34 -6.43
C MET A 329 15.74 24.81 -6.00
N GLU A 330 15.12 24.13 -5.02
CA GLU A 330 13.85 24.52 -4.42
C GLU A 330 13.93 25.89 -3.70
N PHE A 331 15.00 26.15 -2.95
CA PHE A 331 15.23 27.46 -2.31
C PHE A 331 15.61 28.57 -3.29
N ALA A 332 16.13 28.24 -4.48
CA ALA A 332 16.40 29.21 -5.54
C ALA A 332 15.16 29.53 -6.41
N SER A 333 14.07 28.76 -6.27
CA SER A 333 12.88 28.83 -7.12
C SER A 333 11.66 29.52 -6.48
N GLY A 334 11.80 30.13 -5.29
CA GLY A 334 10.69 30.84 -4.62
C GLY A 334 11.11 31.85 -3.56
#